data_AF-A0A483AC05-F1
#
_entry.id   AF-A0A483AC05-F1
#
_cell.length_a   1.000
_cell.length_b   1.000
_cell.length_c   1.000
_cell.angle_alpha   90.00
_cell.angle_beta   90.00
_cell.angle_gamma   90.00
#
_symmetry.space_group_name_H-M   'P 1'
#
loop_
_entity.id
_entity.type
_entity.pdbx_description
1 polymer ?
#
loop_
_entity_poly.entity_id
_entity_poly.type
_entity_poly.pdbx_seq_one_letter_code
_entity_poly.pdbx_strand_id
1 'polypeptide(L)'
;MENIVKVLVNIFLLYMVTFGAITYADITVVPENNTCPLSQRLITFEEANKKQDICNKLPYWGIVRIANNGSMDGAGYGCKARKKDTRNLGASLCTDVKLVLTFEEMHNKVFSLYKNIKNNKDSLEHYKQNKLLDCSADESWVNNPLLPTDPVATGKLDIICKFHKFAWQSFAFLTTTGVSEKPRFLEMMPKERIFKENPEVWDLDGSKNLIFSNTKQAGLNLPLNDWNQNPIFYQQSVNKKFYSNIVSNQLNNSQCIDEIDSKLRKFDISPGSIETKTSWKILVPGDDASKFFTIHRDIMLNGRLLKNTQLALLGMHIVRKTPKHPEWIWTSFEHKNNAPDCDNIKTDGESNWNLYNSNYSQPTNVHVTGKPTQVCRKTPYGAGFLAKAGLSVISDIKALNAGMTGVYQAKNSVWSNYFLVGSAWTQSINPFSTDGKVPPTWKNEIGGSSLLSNSSMETYVQNPKWFDIEHPTTNRGCFGCHNYNPDKKNALHLSHMFNAAKDYGPCKKNNSGNLWLESN
;
A
#
# COMPACT_ATOMS: atom_id res chain seq x y z
N MET A 1 -9.26 -8.49 25.58
CA MET A 1 -8.48 -7.36 25.04
C MET A 1 -8.42 -6.18 26.02
N GLU A 2 -9.54 -5.67 26.53
CA GLU A 2 -9.56 -4.62 27.58
C GLU A 2 -8.74 -4.96 28.83
N ASN A 3 -8.86 -6.19 29.33
CA ASN A 3 -8.09 -6.63 30.50
C ASN A 3 -6.59 -6.76 30.19
N ILE A 4 -6.22 -7.15 28.97
CA ILE A 4 -4.81 -7.27 28.55
C ILE A 4 -4.18 -5.88 28.38
N VAL A 5 -4.90 -4.93 27.78
CA VAL A 5 -4.42 -3.55 27.64
C VAL A 5 -4.31 -2.86 29.00
N LYS A 6 -5.30 -3.04 29.90
CA LYS A 6 -5.22 -2.54 31.28
C LYS A 6 -4.04 -3.14 32.03
N VAL A 7 -3.82 -4.46 31.90
CA VAL A 7 -2.71 -5.16 32.55
C VAL A 7 -1.36 -4.70 31.98
N LEU A 8 -1.22 -4.55 30.66
CA LEU A 8 0.02 -4.07 30.03
C LEU A 8 0.32 -2.61 30.40
N VAL A 9 -0.69 -1.74 30.44
CA VAL A 9 -0.53 -0.35 30.86
C VAL A 9 -0.14 -0.27 32.35
N ASN A 10 -0.77 -1.07 33.21
CA ASN A 10 -0.43 -1.13 34.63
C ASN A 10 0.95 -1.73 34.88
N ILE A 11 1.34 -2.80 34.17
CA ILE A 11 2.68 -3.40 34.25
C ILE A 11 3.74 -2.40 33.77
N PHE A 12 3.48 -1.68 32.69
CA PHE A 12 4.41 -0.69 32.13
C PHE A 12 4.55 0.54 33.06
N LEU A 13 3.46 1.01 33.67
CA LEU A 13 3.49 2.03 34.72
C LEU A 13 4.26 1.57 35.96
N LEU A 14 4.06 0.32 36.40
CA LEU A 14 4.75 -0.27 37.55
C LEU A 14 6.26 -0.43 37.30
N TYR A 15 6.65 -0.81 36.07
CA TYR A 15 8.05 -0.94 35.66
C TYR A 15 8.79 0.41 35.65
N MET A 16 8.10 1.48 35.27
CA MET A 16 8.67 2.85 35.22
C MET A 16 8.76 3.52 36.60
N VAL A 17 7.85 3.21 37.53
CA VAL A 17 7.92 3.70 38.91
C VAL A 17 9.06 3.01 39.69
N THR A 18 9.39 1.77 39.34
CA THR A 18 10.40 0.97 40.04
C THR A 18 11.80 1.09 39.42
N PHE A 19 11.90 1.27 38.11
CA PHE A 19 13.17 1.40 37.40
C PHE A 19 13.15 2.69 36.56
N GLY A 20 13.56 3.81 37.16
CA GLY A 20 13.86 5.02 36.40
C GLY A 20 14.83 4.67 35.28
N ALA A 21 14.40 4.82 34.02
CA ALA A 21 15.19 4.45 32.86
C ALA A 21 16.44 5.35 32.75
N ILE A 22 17.55 4.90 33.32
CA ILE A 22 18.88 5.45 33.02
C ILE A 22 19.41 4.69 31.81
N THR A 23 19.11 5.17 30.61
CA THR A 23 19.90 4.83 29.42
C THR A 23 21.06 5.83 29.33
N TYR A 24 22.29 5.33 29.38
CA TYR A 24 23.49 6.14 29.13
C TYR A 24 23.50 6.52 27.65
N ALA A 25 23.50 7.83 27.35
CA ALA A 25 23.68 8.32 25.99
C ALA A 25 25.14 8.13 25.57
N ASP A 26 25.39 7.60 24.37
CA ASP A 26 26.74 7.47 23.83
C ASP A 26 27.31 8.84 23.47
N ILE A 27 28.60 9.04 23.78
CA ILE A 27 29.33 10.30 23.57
C ILE A 27 30.49 10.03 22.63
N THR A 28 30.57 10.82 21.56
CA THR A 28 31.56 10.67 20.48
C THR A 28 32.27 11.99 20.22
N VAL A 29 33.56 11.92 19.86
CA VAL A 29 34.34 13.07 19.38
C VAL A 29 34.49 12.96 17.88
N VAL A 30 34.03 13.97 17.15
CA VAL A 30 34.03 14.02 15.68
C VAL A 30 35.09 15.00 15.22
N PRO A 31 36.01 14.66 14.30
CA PRO A 31 37.12 15.51 13.88
C PRO A 31 36.72 16.60 12.88
N GLU A 32 35.61 17.30 13.15
CA GLU A 32 35.14 18.44 12.38
C GLU A 32 34.57 19.52 13.33
N ASN A 33 34.69 20.80 12.95
CA ASN A 33 34.13 21.89 13.75
C ASN A 33 32.62 22.01 13.55
N ASN A 34 31.88 22.06 14.65
CA ASN A 34 30.46 22.37 14.67
C ASN A 34 29.57 21.40 13.87
N THR A 35 30.02 20.15 13.73
CA THR A 35 29.34 19.10 12.96
C THR A 35 29.16 17.85 13.82
N CYS A 36 27.98 17.21 13.73
CA CYS A 36 27.71 15.88 14.25
C CYS A 36 27.01 15.02 13.17
N PRO A 37 27.15 13.68 13.23
CA PRO A 37 26.37 12.76 12.38
C PRO A 37 24.87 12.97 12.52
N LEU A 38 24.09 12.59 11.49
CA LEU A 38 22.64 12.80 11.43
C LEU A 38 21.84 12.23 12.62
N SER A 39 22.35 11.21 13.31
CA SER A 39 21.71 10.59 14.49
C SER A 39 22.12 11.22 15.83
N GLN A 40 22.98 12.23 15.82
CA GLN A 40 23.57 12.85 17.01
C GLN A 40 23.43 14.37 16.97
N ARG A 41 23.62 15.00 18.12
CA ARG A 41 23.70 16.46 18.25
C ARG A 41 24.91 16.87 19.08
N LEU A 42 25.34 18.12 18.94
CA LEU A 42 26.34 18.70 19.84
C LEU A 42 25.83 18.61 21.29
N ILE A 43 26.72 18.23 22.19
CA ILE A 43 26.44 18.27 23.63
C ILE A 43 26.28 19.73 24.08
N THR A 44 25.39 20.01 25.04
CA THR A 44 25.25 21.37 25.58
C THR A 44 26.29 21.67 26.66
N PHE A 45 26.52 22.96 26.95
CA PHE A 45 27.37 23.38 28.06
C PHE A 45 26.94 22.77 29.40
N GLU A 46 25.64 22.69 29.66
CA GLU A 46 25.12 22.12 30.91
C GLU A 46 25.38 20.63 31.01
N GLU A 47 25.25 19.90 29.90
CA GLU A 47 25.54 18.46 29.84
C GLU A 47 27.04 18.18 30.00
N ALA A 48 27.90 18.98 29.36
CA ALA A 48 29.34 18.91 29.50
C ALA A 48 29.81 19.21 30.94
N ASN A 49 29.15 20.16 31.62
CA ASN A 49 29.51 20.58 32.97
C ASN A 49 28.96 19.64 34.07
N LYS A 50 27.91 18.85 33.78
CA LYS A 50 27.28 17.93 34.75
C LYS A 50 27.87 16.51 34.74
N LYS A 51 28.57 16.12 33.67
CA LYS A 51 29.09 14.75 33.49
C LYS A 51 30.62 14.76 33.63
N GLN A 52 31.12 14.57 34.85
CA GLN A 52 32.56 14.60 35.16
C GLN A 52 33.40 13.64 34.30
N ASP A 53 32.82 12.53 33.83
CA ASP A 53 33.53 11.50 33.06
C ASP A 53 33.72 11.81 31.56
N ILE A 54 33.16 12.91 31.05
CA ILE A 54 33.29 13.29 29.64
C ILE A 54 34.73 13.68 29.30
N CYS A 55 35.41 14.36 30.22
CA CYS A 55 36.75 14.84 29.99
C CYS A 55 37.73 13.71 29.65
N ASN A 56 37.53 12.52 30.23
CA ASN A 56 38.36 11.33 30.00
C ASN A 56 38.19 10.75 28.58
N LYS A 57 37.13 11.15 27.86
CA LYS A 57 36.88 10.75 26.47
C LYS A 57 37.47 11.72 25.46
N LEU A 58 37.98 12.87 25.90
CA LEU A 58 38.61 13.86 25.03
C LEU A 58 40.10 13.58 24.87
N PRO A 59 40.72 14.00 23.74
CA PRO A 59 42.18 14.01 23.64
C PRO A 59 42.79 14.80 24.80
N TYR A 60 43.92 14.34 25.35
CA TYR A 60 44.48 14.90 26.60
C TYR A 60 44.72 16.42 26.52
N TRP A 61 45.25 16.92 25.40
CA TRP A 61 45.39 18.36 25.10
C TRP A 61 44.36 18.86 24.07
N GLY A 62 43.21 18.19 23.97
CA GLY A 62 42.17 18.53 23.01
C GLY A 62 41.31 19.71 23.47
N ILE A 63 40.79 20.48 22.52
CA ILE A 63 39.72 21.45 22.76
C ILE A 63 38.66 21.18 21.70
N VAL A 64 37.48 20.78 22.13
CA VAL A 64 36.39 20.35 21.25
C VAL A 64 35.21 21.32 21.29
N ARG A 65 34.53 21.47 20.16
CA ARG A 65 33.30 22.24 20.00
C ARG A 65 32.14 21.56 20.73
N ILE A 66 31.37 22.34 21.46
CA ILE A 66 30.07 21.94 22.02
C ILE A 66 28.99 22.92 21.51
N ALA A 67 27.71 22.64 21.78
CA ALA A 67 26.59 23.40 21.23
C ALA A 67 26.67 24.90 21.57
N ASN A 68 26.02 25.74 20.76
CA ASN A 68 25.92 27.19 20.95
C ASN A 68 27.28 27.91 20.99
N ASN A 69 28.23 27.49 20.16
CA ASN A 69 29.60 28.00 20.11
C ASN A 69 30.39 27.82 21.42
N GLY A 70 30.03 26.87 22.28
CA GLY A 70 30.85 26.55 23.46
C GLY A 70 32.11 25.76 23.11
N SER A 71 32.94 25.50 24.12
CA SER A 71 34.07 24.55 24.03
C SER A 71 34.19 23.70 25.29
N MET A 72 34.79 22.51 25.18
CA MET A 72 35.27 21.75 26.33
C MET A 72 36.74 21.35 26.14
N ASP A 73 37.52 21.53 27.20
CA ASP A 73 38.93 21.17 27.24
C ASP A 73 39.13 19.71 27.68
N GLY A 74 40.17 19.06 27.16
CA GLY A 74 40.68 17.80 27.66
C GLY A 74 41.42 17.92 29.00
N ALA A 75 41.82 16.78 29.56
CA ALA A 75 42.36 16.70 30.92
C ALA A 75 43.63 17.53 31.15
N GLY A 76 44.52 17.63 30.15
CA GLY A 76 45.73 18.44 30.23
C GLY A 76 45.46 19.94 30.43
N TYR A 77 44.33 20.44 29.92
CA TYR A 77 43.90 21.84 30.12
C TYR A 77 42.92 22.02 31.30
N GLY A 78 42.72 20.98 32.10
CA GLY A 78 41.93 21.02 33.33
C GLY A 78 40.42 20.89 33.12
N CYS A 79 39.97 20.23 32.04
CA CYS A 79 38.57 19.84 31.82
C CYS A 79 37.55 21.00 31.81
N LYS A 80 37.99 22.21 31.46
CA LYS A 80 37.13 23.41 31.52
C LYS A 80 36.13 23.43 30.36
N ALA A 81 34.84 23.55 30.69
CA ALA A 81 33.81 23.90 29.74
C ALA A 81 33.64 25.42 29.66
N ARG A 82 33.42 25.97 28.46
CA ARG A 82 33.12 27.40 28.22
C ARG A 82 31.81 27.52 27.46
N LYS A 83 30.97 28.48 27.87
CA LYS A 83 29.69 28.78 27.20
C LYS A 83 29.87 29.37 25.80
N LYS A 84 31.00 30.04 25.54
CA LYS A 84 31.30 30.69 24.27
C LYS A 84 32.80 30.65 24.01
N ASP A 85 33.17 30.24 22.80
CA ASP A 85 34.53 30.15 22.30
C ASP A 85 34.52 30.48 20.80
N THR A 86 35.19 31.55 20.44
CA THR A 86 35.24 32.09 19.07
C THR A 86 36.36 31.49 18.23
N ARG A 87 37.23 30.66 18.81
CA ARG A 87 38.33 30.00 18.08
C ARG A 87 37.75 28.99 17.08
N ASN A 88 38.43 28.76 15.96
CA ASN A 88 38.11 27.65 15.07
C ASN A 88 38.69 26.36 15.67
N LEU A 89 37.85 25.36 15.97
CA LEU A 89 38.26 24.14 16.69
C LEU A 89 38.24 22.95 15.73
N GLY A 90 39.20 22.03 15.85
CA GLY A 90 39.34 20.91 14.90
C GLY A 90 38.39 19.73 15.14
N ALA A 91 37.56 19.75 16.20
CA ALA A 91 36.69 18.64 16.55
C ALA A 91 35.44 19.08 17.32
N SER A 92 34.42 18.24 17.36
CA SER A 92 33.12 18.44 18.00
C SER A 92 32.77 17.28 18.94
N LEU A 93 32.07 17.58 20.03
CA LEU A 93 31.59 16.59 20.99
C LEU A 93 30.08 16.36 20.81
N CYS A 94 29.73 15.14 20.41
CA CYS A 94 28.38 14.76 20.04
C CYS A 94 27.78 13.75 21.05
N THR A 95 26.46 13.77 21.17
CA THR A 95 25.66 12.82 21.95
C THR A 95 24.43 12.43 21.15
N ASP A 96 23.90 11.23 21.40
CA ASP A 96 22.67 10.79 20.74
C ASP A 96 21.49 11.74 21.00
N VAL A 97 20.62 11.88 20.01
CA VAL A 97 19.36 12.59 20.18
C VAL A 97 18.50 11.78 21.15
N LYS A 98 18.49 12.18 22.43
CA LYS A 98 17.59 11.62 23.44
C LYS A 98 16.14 11.82 23.00
N LEU A 99 15.53 10.78 22.44
CA LEU A 99 14.08 10.62 22.36
C LEU A 99 13.57 10.21 23.75
N VAL A 100 13.63 11.15 24.69
CA VAL A 100 12.94 11.02 25.98
C VAL A 100 11.66 11.82 25.85
N LEU A 101 10.59 11.17 25.41
CA LEU A 101 9.25 11.70 25.61
C LEU A 101 9.05 11.86 27.12
N THR A 102 8.64 13.04 27.56
CA THR A 102 8.34 13.27 28.97
C THR A 102 7.18 12.37 29.41
N PHE A 103 7.12 12.02 30.70
CA PHE A 103 6.03 11.23 31.27
C PHE A 103 4.67 11.83 30.92
N GLU A 104 4.57 13.17 30.90
CA GLU A 104 3.37 13.91 30.55
C GLU A 104 3.00 13.78 29.06
N GLU A 105 3.96 13.85 28.14
CA GLU A 105 3.72 13.64 26.70
C GLU A 105 3.30 12.19 26.39
N MET A 106 3.91 11.22 27.06
CA MET A 106 3.57 9.80 26.91
C MET A 106 2.20 9.50 27.53
N HIS A 107 1.91 10.04 28.72
CA HIS A 107 0.60 9.93 29.38
C HIS A 107 -0.49 10.53 28.49
N ASN A 108 -0.30 11.74 27.96
CA ASN A 108 -1.27 12.39 27.08
C ASN A 108 -1.49 11.61 25.77
N LYS A 109 -0.43 11.06 25.16
CA LYS A 109 -0.55 10.22 23.95
C LYS A 109 -1.28 8.90 24.23
N VAL A 110 -0.93 8.20 25.32
CA VAL A 110 -1.55 6.89 25.68
C VAL A 110 -2.98 7.06 26.16
N PHE A 111 -3.30 8.08 26.96
CA PHE A 111 -4.66 8.35 27.43
C PHE A 111 -5.57 8.84 26.32
N SER A 112 -5.08 9.68 25.38
CA SER A 112 -5.89 10.07 24.23
C SER A 112 -6.19 8.85 23.33
N LEU A 113 -5.20 7.97 23.13
CA LEU A 113 -5.38 6.71 22.42
C LEU A 113 -6.42 5.81 23.11
N TYR A 114 -6.33 5.63 24.42
CA TYR A 114 -7.29 4.84 25.20
C TYR A 114 -8.71 5.43 25.13
N LYS A 115 -8.86 6.75 25.30
CA LYS A 115 -10.15 7.45 25.21
C LYS A 115 -10.76 7.32 23.82
N ASN A 116 -9.94 7.42 22.77
CA ASN A 116 -10.37 7.20 21.39
C ASN A 116 -10.83 5.75 21.17
N ILE A 117 -10.08 4.75 21.63
CA ILE A 117 -10.44 3.34 21.53
C ILE A 117 -11.76 3.05 22.26
N LYS A 118 -11.94 3.58 23.47
CA LYS A 118 -13.16 3.38 24.26
C LYS A 118 -14.39 4.01 23.61
N ASN A 119 -14.32 5.28 23.21
CA ASN A 119 -15.42 5.97 22.53
C ASN A 119 -15.81 5.28 21.20
N ASN A 120 -14.83 4.72 20.49
CA ASN A 120 -15.08 3.96 19.27
C ASN A 120 -15.80 2.62 19.55
N LYS A 121 -15.45 1.92 20.64
CA LYS A 121 -16.13 0.69 21.07
C LYS A 121 -17.60 0.96 21.41
N ASP A 122 -17.88 2.00 22.20
CA ASP A 122 -19.24 2.35 22.63
C ASP A 122 -20.12 2.76 21.43
N SER A 123 -19.54 3.49 20.46
CA SER A 123 -20.23 3.84 19.21
C SER A 123 -20.51 2.60 18.35
N LEU A 124 -19.55 1.68 18.23
CA LEU A 124 -19.74 0.45 17.46
C LEU A 124 -20.83 -0.45 18.07
N GLU A 125 -20.87 -0.57 19.40
CA GLU A 125 -21.89 -1.34 20.11
C GLU A 125 -23.30 -0.76 19.91
N HIS A 126 -23.45 0.57 19.98
CA HIS A 126 -24.72 1.24 19.72
C HIS A 126 -25.28 0.95 18.32
N TYR A 127 -24.45 1.02 17.27
CA TYR A 127 -24.94 0.80 15.91
C TYR A 127 -25.21 -0.69 15.61
N LYS A 128 -24.44 -1.61 16.20
CA LYS A 128 -24.71 -3.05 16.12
C LYS A 128 -26.03 -3.42 16.78
N GLN A 129 -26.31 -2.87 17.97
CA GLN A 129 -27.57 -3.11 18.69
C GLN A 129 -28.80 -2.64 17.89
N ASN A 130 -28.66 -1.58 17.09
CA ASN A 130 -29.73 -1.02 16.27
C ASN A 130 -29.83 -1.61 14.85
N LYS A 131 -29.05 -2.64 14.49
CA LYS A 131 -29.00 -3.23 13.12
C LYS A 131 -28.73 -2.20 12.00
N LEU A 132 -28.03 -1.12 12.31
CA LEU A 132 -27.73 -0.04 11.36
C LEU A 132 -26.45 -0.30 10.52
N LEU A 133 -25.78 -1.44 10.71
CA LEU A 133 -24.70 -1.94 9.84
C LEU A 133 -25.10 -3.30 9.26
N ASP A 134 -25.52 -3.34 8.00
CA ASP A 134 -25.67 -4.58 7.25
C ASP A 134 -24.52 -4.73 6.24
N CYS A 135 -23.50 -5.50 6.63
CA CYS A 135 -22.41 -5.90 5.76
C CYS A 135 -22.52 -7.33 5.23
N SER A 136 -23.75 -7.82 5.09
CA SER A 136 -24.01 -9.15 4.55
C SER A 136 -23.66 -9.21 3.06
N ALA A 137 -23.17 -10.37 2.66
CA ALA A 137 -23.04 -10.76 1.27
C ALA A 137 -24.42 -10.82 0.61
N ASP A 138 -24.44 -10.58 -0.69
CA ASP A 138 -25.67 -10.59 -1.48
C ASP A 138 -25.46 -11.54 -2.67
N GLU A 139 -26.19 -12.65 -2.66
CA GLU A 139 -26.12 -13.67 -3.70
C GLU A 139 -26.56 -13.16 -5.08
N SER A 140 -27.32 -12.06 -5.13
CA SER A 140 -27.75 -11.44 -6.39
C SER A 140 -26.57 -10.96 -7.23
N TRP A 141 -25.43 -10.61 -6.61
CA TRP A 141 -24.22 -10.20 -7.34
C TRP A 141 -23.63 -11.31 -8.19
N VAL A 142 -23.87 -12.57 -7.82
CA VAL A 142 -23.42 -13.75 -8.56
C VAL A 142 -24.54 -14.26 -9.47
N ASN A 143 -25.78 -14.22 -9.02
CA ASN A 143 -26.94 -14.71 -9.78
C ASN A 143 -27.36 -13.76 -10.92
N ASN A 144 -27.24 -12.44 -10.70
CA ASN A 144 -27.56 -11.38 -11.65
C ASN A 144 -26.47 -10.30 -11.62
N PRO A 145 -25.28 -10.59 -12.17
CA PRO A 145 -24.10 -9.75 -12.01
C PRO A 145 -24.27 -8.39 -12.69
N LEU A 146 -24.28 -7.33 -11.87
CA LEU A 146 -24.24 -5.94 -12.30
C LEU A 146 -23.12 -5.21 -11.58
N LEU A 147 -22.48 -4.26 -12.26
CA LEU A 147 -21.51 -3.38 -11.60
C LEU A 147 -22.21 -2.54 -10.53
N PRO A 148 -21.59 -2.35 -9.35
CA PRO A 148 -22.13 -1.46 -8.34
C PRO A 148 -22.11 -0.01 -8.80
N THR A 149 -23.11 0.74 -8.34
CA THR A 149 -23.16 2.21 -8.35
C THR A 149 -22.22 2.80 -7.30
N ASP A 150 -22.13 4.13 -7.25
CA ASP A 150 -21.32 4.82 -6.24
C ASP A 150 -21.70 4.39 -4.81
N PRO A 151 -20.71 4.10 -3.94
CA PRO A 151 -20.97 3.89 -2.52
C PRO A 151 -21.37 5.22 -1.87
N VAL A 152 -22.68 5.42 -1.67
CA VAL A 152 -23.21 6.64 -1.03
C VAL A 152 -23.54 6.36 0.44
N ALA A 153 -23.03 7.16 1.37
CA ALA A 153 -23.34 7.01 2.78
C ALA A 153 -24.80 7.37 3.07
N THR A 154 -25.44 6.56 3.92
CA THR A 154 -26.62 6.99 4.69
C THR A 154 -26.24 7.31 6.15
N GLY A 155 -24.98 7.08 6.55
CA GLY A 155 -24.37 7.42 7.85
C GLY A 155 -22.86 7.14 7.90
N LYS A 156 -22.16 7.60 8.95
CA LYS A 156 -20.68 7.54 9.07
C LYS A 156 -20.08 6.14 9.21
N LEU A 157 -20.82 5.17 9.75
CA LEU A 157 -20.32 3.80 9.97
C LEU A 157 -20.69 2.83 8.84
N ASP A 158 -21.77 3.11 8.12
CA ASP A 158 -22.25 2.31 6.97
C ASP A 158 -21.35 2.46 5.73
N ILE A 159 -20.64 3.58 5.60
CA ILE A 159 -19.87 3.86 4.39
C ILE A 159 -18.72 2.88 4.14
N ILE A 160 -18.01 2.44 5.17
CA ILE A 160 -16.86 1.51 5.02
C ILE A 160 -17.33 0.20 4.39
N CYS A 161 -18.38 -0.38 4.96
CA CYS A 161 -18.99 -1.58 4.42
C CYS A 161 -19.43 -1.38 2.96
N LYS A 162 -20.05 -0.25 2.60
CA LYS A 162 -20.48 0.02 1.22
C LYS A 162 -19.33 -0.03 0.21
N PHE A 163 -18.13 0.46 0.57
CA PHE A 163 -16.95 0.30 -0.30
C PHE A 163 -16.46 -1.14 -0.40
N HIS A 164 -16.60 -1.95 0.65
CA HIS A 164 -16.26 -3.37 0.60
C HIS A 164 -17.30 -4.18 -0.20
N LYS A 165 -18.60 -3.85 -0.09
CA LYS A 165 -19.66 -4.39 -0.95
C LYS A 165 -19.46 -3.99 -2.40
N PHE A 166 -19.10 -2.73 -2.66
CA PHE A 166 -18.68 -2.26 -3.99
C PHE A 166 -17.52 -3.09 -4.56
N ALA A 167 -16.53 -3.43 -3.74
CA ALA A 167 -15.41 -4.26 -4.16
C ALA A 167 -15.88 -5.67 -4.56
N TRP A 168 -16.63 -6.35 -3.69
CA TRP A 168 -17.12 -7.72 -3.95
C TRP A 168 -18.09 -7.81 -5.12
N GLN A 169 -19.02 -6.87 -5.25
CA GLN A 169 -19.93 -6.82 -6.39
C GLN A 169 -19.17 -6.54 -7.71
N SER A 170 -18.13 -5.70 -7.66
CA SER A 170 -17.26 -5.49 -8.83
C SER A 170 -16.48 -6.76 -9.21
N PHE A 171 -15.94 -7.48 -8.23
CA PHE A 171 -15.27 -8.77 -8.45
C PHE A 171 -16.25 -9.78 -9.05
N ALA A 172 -17.42 -9.99 -8.44
CA ALA A 172 -18.45 -10.91 -8.93
C ALA A 172 -18.88 -10.61 -10.37
N PHE A 173 -19.05 -9.32 -10.71
CA PHE A 173 -19.32 -8.92 -12.09
C PHE A 173 -18.18 -9.32 -13.04
N LEU A 174 -16.93 -9.02 -12.67
CA LEU A 174 -15.75 -9.26 -13.53
C LEU A 174 -15.39 -10.73 -13.68
N THR A 175 -15.71 -11.56 -12.68
CA THR A 175 -15.43 -13.00 -12.68
C THR A 175 -16.54 -13.85 -13.28
N THR A 176 -17.74 -13.29 -13.46
CA THR A 176 -18.81 -13.98 -14.18
C THR A 176 -18.51 -14.04 -15.67
N THR A 177 -18.98 -15.09 -16.33
CA THR A 177 -18.94 -15.29 -17.78
C THR A 177 -19.49 -14.08 -18.52
N GLY A 178 -18.69 -13.57 -19.45
CA GLY A 178 -19.03 -12.48 -20.36
C GLY A 178 -19.63 -12.99 -21.68
N VAL A 179 -19.51 -12.15 -22.72
CA VAL A 179 -20.04 -12.44 -24.06
C VAL A 179 -19.21 -13.50 -24.78
N SER A 180 -17.92 -13.59 -24.47
CA SER A 180 -16.95 -14.51 -25.05
C SER A 180 -16.92 -15.89 -24.36
N GLU A 181 -17.89 -16.19 -23.51
CA GLU A 181 -17.93 -17.40 -22.66
C GLU A 181 -16.73 -17.53 -21.68
N LYS A 182 -15.94 -16.46 -21.53
CA LYS A 182 -14.85 -16.33 -20.54
C LYS A 182 -15.25 -15.30 -19.48
N PRO A 183 -14.64 -15.33 -18.27
CA PRO A 183 -14.83 -14.24 -17.31
C PRO A 183 -14.56 -12.86 -17.92
N ARG A 184 -15.41 -11.86 -17.62
CA ARG A 184 -15.35 -10.52 -18.22
C ARG A 184 -13.99 -9.84 -18.10
N PHE A 185 -13.23 -10.09 -17.03
CA PHE A 185 -11.89 -9.51 -16.91
C PHE A 185 -10.91 -10.01 -17.98
N LEU A 186 -11.15 -11.18 -18.58
CA LEU A 186 -10.37 -11.70 -19.72
C LEU A 186 -10.81 -11.10 -21.06
N GLU A 187 -11.94 -10.39 -21.12
CA GLU A 187 -12.40 -9.64 -22.30
C GLU A 187 -11.80 -8.23 -22.36
N MET A 188 -11.17 -7.80 -21.27
CA MET A 188 -10.57 -6.47 -21.13
C MET A 188 -9.29 -6.34 -21.95
N MET A 189 -9.06 -5.14 -22.50
CA MET A 189 -7.91 -4.87 -23.37
C MET A 189 -6.61 -4.78 -22.55
N PRO A 190 -5.60 -5.61 -22.82
CA PRO A 190 -4.29 -5.59 -22.14
C PRO A 190 -3.48 -4.33 -22.48
N LYS A 191 -2.69 -3.87 -21.52
CA LYS A 191 -1.75 -2.74 -21.68
C LYS A 191 -0.88 -2.90 -22.93
N GLU A 192 -0.30 -4.07 -23.13
CA GLU A 192 0.65 -4.37 -24.21
C GLU A 192 -0.01 -4.28 -25.60
N ARG A 193 -1.34 -4.44 -25.67
CA ARG A 193 -2.11 -4.31 -26.92
C ARG A 193 -2.49 -2.85 -27.23
N ILE A 194 -2.51 -1.98 -26.22
CA ILE A 194 -2.85 -0.55 -26.36
C ILE A 194 -1.61 0.30 -26.60
N PHE A 195 -0.55 0.09 -25.83
CA PHE A 195 0.63 0.96 -25.79
C PHE A 195 1.67 0.59 -26.86
N LYS A 196 1.26 0.73 -28.12
CA LYS A 196 2.07 0.61 -29.34
C LYS A 196 1.75 1.78 -30.27
N GLU A 197 2.56 1.99 -31.31
CA GLU A 197 2.34 3.09 -32.28
C GLU A 197 0.92 3.06 -32.84
N ASN A 198 0.46 1.86 -33.20
CA ASN A 198 -0.91 1.59 -33.62
C ASN A 198 -1.58 0.67 -32.58
N PRO A 199 -2.44 1.20 -31.68
CA PRO A 199 -3.21 0.39 -30.74
C PRO A 199 -4.06 -0.65 -31.46
N GLU A 200 -4.17 -1.85 -30.89
CA GLU A 200 -5.06 -2.88 -31.43
C GLU A 200 -6.53 -2.54 -31.21
N VAL A 201 -7.39 -2.97 -32.15
CA VAL A 201 -8.84 -2.79 -32.09
C VAL A 201 -9.45 -3.65 -30.98
N TRP A 202 -10.40 -3.07 -30.24
CA TRP A 202 -11.20 -3.79 -29.24
C TRP A 202 -11.93 -5.00 -29.84
N ASP A 203 -11.72 -6.18 -29.25
CA ASP A 203 -12.22 -7.46 -29.77
C ASP A 203 -12.79 -8.42 -28.71
N LEU A 204 -12.95 -7.98 -27.46
CA LEU A 204 -13.38 -8.82 -26.33
C LEU A 204 -12.46 -10.03 -26.06
N ASP A 205 -11.21 -10.01 -26.54
CA ASP A 205 -10.24 -11.09 -26.31
C ASP A 205 -8.92 -10.55 -25.74
N GLY A 206 -8.85 -10.42 -24.43
CA GLY A 206 -7.64 -9.98 -23.72
C GLY A 206 -6.47 -10.96 -23.78
N SER A 207 -6.58 -12.07 -24.51
CA SER A 207 -5.50 -13.04 -24.72
C SER A 207 -4.87 -13.00 -26.10
N LYS A 208 -5.55 -12.39 -27.08
CA LYS A 208 -5.12 -12.41 -28.48
C LYS A 208 -3.73 -11.79 -28.65
N ASN A 209 -2.83 -12.50 -29.33
CA ASN A 209 -1.46 -12.07 -29.65
C ASN A 209 -0.63 -11.64 -28.43
N LEU A 210 -0.95 -12.13 -27.23
CA LEU A 210 -0.29 -11.72 -26.01
C LEU A 210 0.70 -12.77 -25.50
N ILE A 211 1.94 -12.35 -25.30
CA ILE A 211 2.98 -13.14 -24.63
C ILE A 211 3.22 -12.53 -23.25
N PHE A 212 3.01 -13.31 -22.19
CA PHE A 212 3.28 -12.84 -20.83
C PHE A 212 4.78 -12.75 -20.59
N SER A 213 5.27 -11.56 -20.28
CA SER A 213 6.70 -11.30 -20.03
C SER A 213 6.96 -10.38 -18.84
N ASN A 214 5.93 -9.74 -18.31
CA ASN A 214 6.05 -8.79 -17.22
C ASN A 214 6.09 -9.53 -15.88
N THR A 215 7.24 -9.53 -15.21
CA THR A 215 7.48 -10.27 -13.95
C THR A 215 7.88 -9.36 -12.77
N LYS A 216 8.08 -8.06 -13.00
CA LYS A 216 8.68 -7.12 -12.04
C LYS A 216 7.66 -6.17 -11.42
N GLN A 217 6.56 -6.72 -10.91
CA GLN A 217 5.41 -5.94 -10.46
C GLN A 217 4.97 -6.26 -9.01
N ALA A 218 5.83 -6.92 -8.24
CA ALA A 218 5.66 -7.22 -6.81
C ALA A 218 6.10 -6.07 -5.87
N GLY A 219 6.28 -4.87 -6.42
CA GLY A 219 6.98 -3.75 -5.78
C GLY A 219 8.47 -3.69 -6.15
N LEU A 220 9.06 -2.50 -6.02
CA LEU A 220 10.50 -2.22 -6.23
C LEU A 220 11.09 -2.64 -7.60
N ASN A 221 10.27 -2.92 -8.62
CA ASN A 221 10.71 -3.44 -9.92
C ASN A 221 11.52 -4.75 -9.81
N LEU A 222 11.18 -5.61 -8.84
CA LEU A 222 11.82 -6.89 -8.58
C LEU A 222 10.89 -8.07 -8.93
N PRO A 223 11.44 -9.22 -9.37
CA PRO A 223 10.64 -10.42 -9.58
C PRO A 223 10.23 -11.05 -8.25
N LEU A 224 9.03 -11.62 -8.22
CA LEU A 224 8.54 -12.51 -7.17
C LEU A 224 8.66 -13.94 -7.68
N ASN A 225 9.37 -14.80 -6.94
CA ASN A 225 9.61 -16.19 -7.36
C ASN A 225 8.88 -17.17 -6.44
N ASP A 226 8.22 -18.17 -7.03
CA ASP A 226 7.59 -19.27 -6.30
C ASP A 226 8.60 -20.31 -5.79
N TRP A 227 8.12 -21.38 -5.15
CA TRP A 227 8.94 -22.48 -4.63
C TRP A 227 9.73 -23.25 -5.69
N ASN A 228 9.31 -23.19 -6.95
CA ASN A 228 10.00 -23.79 -8.08
C ASN A 228 10.94 -22.79 -8.78
N GLN A 229 11.16 -21.62 -8.18
CA GLN A 229 11.93 -20.49 -8.73
C GLN A 229 11.34 -19.92 -10.03
N ASN A 230 10.07 -20.22 -10.32
CA ASN A 230 9.37 -19.59 -11.43
C ASN A 230 8.95 -18.17 -11.03
N PRO A 231 9.15 -17.17 -11.91
CA PRO A 231 8.66 -15.83 -11.65
C PRO A 231 7.13 -15.79 -11.74
N ILE A 232 6.52 -14.96 -10.92
CA ILE A 232 5.10 -14.59 -11.04
C ILE A 232 4.96 -13.59 -12.20
N PHE A 233 3.98 -13.84 -13.08
CA PHE A 233 3.67 -12.99 -14.22
C PHE A 233 2.53 -12.03 -13.91
N TYR A 234 2.54 -10.86 -14.52
CA TYR A 234 1.56 -9.82 -14.27
C TYR A 234 0.96 -9.27 -15.56
N GLN A 235 -0.35 -9.02 -15.53
CA GLN A 235 -1.08 -8.42 -16.65
C GLN A 235 -1.92 -7.25 -16.15
N GLN A 236 -1.83 -6.11 -16.82
CA GLN A 236 -2.75 -4.99 -16.64
C GLN A 236 -3.71 -4.93 -17.82
N SER A 237 -5.00 -4.75 -17.54
CA SER A 237 -6.04 -4.68 -18.58
C SER A 237 -7.08 -3.61 -18.24
N VAL A 238 -7.78 -3.11 -19.26
CA VAL A 238 -8.79 -2.07 -19.11
C VAL A 238 -10.09 -2.39 -19.82
N ASN A 239 -11.21 -1.89 -19.29
CA ASN A 239 -12.50 -2.07 -19.94
C ASN A 239 -12.64 -1.17 -21.18
N LYS A 240 -13.69 -1.41 -21.97
CA LYS A 240 -13.93 -0.69 -23.23
C LYS A 240 -13.98 0.83 -23.05
N LYS A 241 -14.60 1.30 -21.95
CA LYS A 241 -14.70 2.74 -21.65
C LYS A 241 -13.32 3.37 -21.47
N PHE A 242 -12.44 2.74 -20.69
CA PHE A 242 -11.09 3.26 -20.48
C PHE A 242 -10.19 3.07 -21.72
N TYR A 243 -10.30 1.95 -22.42
CA TYR A 243 -9.67 1.76 -23.74
C TYR A 243 -10.03 2.90 -24.71
N SER A 244 -11.32 3.23 -24.86
CA SER A 244 -11.78 4.32 -25.72
C SER A 244 -11.23 5.68 -25.28
N ASN A 245 -11.12 5.92 -23.97
CA ASN A 245 -10.48 7.13 -23.45
C ASN A 245 -9.02 7.22 -23.91
N ILE A 246 -8.25 6.12 -23.85
CA ILE A 246 -6.85 6.09 -24.26
C ILE A 246 -6.72 6.30 -25.77
N VAL A 247 -7.41 5.49 -26.59
CA VAL A 247 -7.22 5.49 -28.05
C VAL A 247 -7.75 6.76 -28.70
N SER A 248 -8.94 7.23 -28.32
CA SER A 248 -9.52 8.45 -28.91
C SER A 248 -8.71 9.71 -28.58
N ASN A 249 -7.93 9.68 -27.50
CA ASN A 249 -7.07 10.79 -27.07
C ASN A 249 -5.58 10.54 -27.34
N GLN A 250 -5.25 9.46 -28.06
CA GLN A 250 -3.89 9.05 -28.42
C GLN A 250 -2.93 8.95 -27.21
N LEU A 251 -3.43 8.49 -26.06
CA LEU A 251 -2.64 8.45 -24.82
C LEU A 251 -1.64 7.28 -24.77
N ASN A 252 -1.53 6.50 -25.85
CA ASN A 252 -0.37 5.64 -26.12
C ASN A 252 0.88 6.43 -26.53
N ASN A 253 0.72 7.70 -26.94
CA ASN A 253 1.78 8.62 -27.33
C ASN A 253 2.13 9.58 -26.17
N SER A 254 3.40 9.65 -25.77
CA SER A 254 3.85 10.51 -24.67
C SER A 254 3.64 12.00 -24.96
N GLN A 255 3.79 12.44 -26.22
CA GLN A 255 3.56 13.85 -26.60
C GLN A 255 2.12 14.29 -26.34
N CYS A 256 1.15 13.39 -26.54
CA CYS A 256 -0.26 13.66 -26.24
C CYS A 256 -0.54 13.72 -24.73
N ILE A 257 0.23 13.00 -23.91
CA ILE A 257 0.16 13.10 -22.45
C ILE A 257 0.79 14.42 -22.00
N ASP A 258 1.92 14.82 -22.59
CA ASP A 258 2.61 16.07 -22.27
C ASP A 258 1.74 17.31 -22.56
N GLU A 259 0.93 17.30 -23.63
CA GLU A 259 -0.07 18.35 -23.87
C GLU A 259 -1.10 18.46 -22.74
N ILE A 260 -1.50 17.33 -22.14
CA ILE A 260 -2.46 17.30 -21.02
C ILE A 260 -1.79 17.76 -19.74
N ASP A 261 -0.58 17.29 -19.44
CA ASP A 261 0.20 17.69 -18.28
C ASP A 261 0.56 19.18 -18.31
N SER A 262 0.85 19.71 -19.51
CA SER A 262 1.10 21.14 -19.77
C SER A 262 -0.18 21.99 -19.80
N LYS A 263 -1.35 21.38 -19.58
CA LYS A 263 -2.68 22.03 -19.57
C LYS A 263 -3.08 22.67 -20.91
N LEU A 264 -2.36 22.35 -22.01
CA LEU A 264 -2.74 22.74 -23.37
C LEU A 264 -4.02 22.02 -23.82
N ARG A 265 -4.25 20.82 -23.28
CA ARG A 265 -5.45 20.01 -23.53
C ARG A 265 -6.08 19.55 -22.22
N LYS A 266 -7.31 19.98 -21.94
CA LYS A 266 -8.07 19.47 -20.79
C LYS A 266 -8.53 18.05 -21.07
N PHE A 267 -8.31 17.15 -20.10
CA PHE A 267 -8.75 15.77 -20.18
C PHE A 267 -8.85 15.17 -18.78
N ASP A 268 -9.85 14.31 -18.59
CA ASP A 268 -9.94 13.36 -17.49
C ASP A 268 -10.50 12.03 -18.02
N ILE A 269 -10.10 10.93 -17.39
CA ILE A 269 -10.64 9.61 -17.70
C ILE A 269 -12.11 9.58 -17.29
N SER A 270 -12.99 9.13 -18.17
CA SER A 270 -14.43 9.12 -17.86
C SER A 270 -14.78 8.16 -16.71
N PRO A 271 -15.78 8.50 -15.86
CA PRO A 271 -16.40 7.53 -14.96
C PRO A 271 -16.91 6.27 -15.66
N GLY A 272 -16.91 5.15 -14.93
CA GLY A 272 -17.17 3.81 -15.46
C GLY A 272 -15.94 3.13 -16.06
N SER A 273 -14.79 3.81 -16.09
CA SER A 273 -13.50 3.22 -16.42
C SER A 273 -13.05 2.22 -15.35
N ILE A 274 -12.53 1.09 -15.79
CA ILE A 274 -12.03 0.01 -14.93
C ILE A 274 -10.63 -0.39 -15.41
N GLU A 275 -9.69 -0.46 -14.48
CA GLU A 275 -8.39 -1.08 -14.66
C GLU A 275 -8.30 -2.32 -13.76
N THR A 276 -7.78 -3.41 -14.31
CA THR A 276 -7.41 -4.60 -13.54
C THR A 276 -5.91 -4.83 -13.64
N LYS A 277 -5.32 -5.33 -12.54
CA LYS A 277 -3.97 -5.91 -12.53
C LYS A 277 -4.11 -7.31 -11.99
N THR A 278 -3.50 -8.30 -12.62
CA THR A 278 -3.57 -9.72 -12.22
C THR A 278 -2.18 -10.31 -12.08
N SER A 279 -2.00 -11.24 -11.15
CA SER A 279 -0.74 -11.96 -10.89
C SER A 279 -0.95 -13.46 -11.08
N TRP A 280 0.02 -14.12 -11.72
CA TRP A 280 -0.12 -15.46 -12.26
C TRP A 280 1.09 -16.34 -11.94
N LYS A 281 0.84 -17.48 -11.30
CA LYS A 281 1.83 -18.54 -11.05
C LYS A 281 1.85 -19.53 -12.21
N ILE A 282 3.02 -20.03 -12.61
CA ILE A 282 3.12 -21.21 -13.49
C ILE A 282 2.70 -22.45 -12.69
N LEU A 283 1.69 -23.18 -13.17
CA LEU A 283 1.36 -24.48 -12.58
C LEU A 283 2.38 -25.53 -13.00
N VAL A 284 2.92 -26.26 -12.02
CA VAL A 284 3.88 -27.36 -12.23
C VAL A 284 3.30 -28.69 -11.76
N PRO A 285 3.86 -29.85 -12.15
CA PRO A 285 3.44 -31.14 -11.61
C PRO A 285 3.46 -31.15 -10.07
N GLY A 286 2.34 -31.54 -9.46
CA GLY A 286 2.14 -31.53 -8.01
C GLY A 286 1.24 -30.38 -7.51
N ASP A 287 1.04 -29.33 -8.32
CA ASP A 287 0.03 -28.32 -8.02
C ASP A 287 -1.40 -28.85 -8.27
N ASP A 288 -2.33 -28.48 -7.40
CA ASP A 288 -3.76 -28.79 -7.55
C ASP A 288 -4.46 -27.68 -8.33
N ALA A 289 -4.51 -27.82 -9.65
CA ALA A 289 -5.13 -26.85 -10.57
C ALA A 289 -6.61 -26.57 -10.25
N SER A 290 -7.34 -27.51 -9.63
CA SER A 290 -8.77 -27.36 -9.33
C SER A 290 -9.05 -26.28 -8.28
N LYS A 291 -8.04 -25.91 -7.49
CA LYS A 291 -8.13 -24.85 -6.49
C LYS A 291 -7.99 -23.44 -7.07
N PHE A 292 -7.58 -23.30 -8.33
CA PHE A 292 -7.27 -22.02 -8.94
C PHE A 292 -8.16 -21.72 -10.14
N PHE A 293 -8.44 -20.44 -10.35
CA PHE A 293 -8.83 -20.02 -11.69
C PHE A 293 -7.59 -20.12 -12.60
N THR A 294 -7.68 -20.90 -13.67
CA THR A 294 -6.55 -21.18 -14.56
C THR A 294 -6.78 -20.68 -15.98
N ILE A 295 -5.69 -20.32 -16.65
CA ILE A 295 -5.65 -19.96 -18.07
C ILE A 295 -4.46 -20.63 -18.75
N HIS A 296 -4.50 -20.73 -20.08
CA HIS A 296 -3.33 -21.09 -20.88
C HIS A 296 -2.81 -19.87 -21.63
N ARG A 297 -1.51 -19.61 -21.58
CA ARG A 297 -0.86 -18.48 -22.27
C ARG A 297 0.52 -18.86 -22.79
N ASP A 298 0.94 -18.18 -23.84
CA ASP A 298 2.33 -18.13 -24.23
C ASP A 298 3.08 -17.19 -23.26
N ILE A 299 4.24 -17.62 -22.76
CA ILE A 299 5.04 -16.87 -21.80
C ILE A 299 6.49 -16.74 -22.28
N MET A 300 7.15 -15.66 -21.88
CA MET A 300 8.58 -15.47 -22.05
C MET A 300 9.28 -15.77 -20.72
N LEU A 301 9.95 -16.91 -20.63
CA LEU A 301 10.67 -17.34 -19.43
C LEU A 301 12.17 -17.41 -19.74
N ASN A 302 12.98 -16.61 -19.05
CA ASN A 302 14.44 -16.56 -19.24
C ASN A 302 14.87 -16.38 -20.71
N GLY A 303 14.16 -15.52 -21.45
CA GLY A 303 14.42 -15.26 -22.87
C GLY A 303 13.95 -16.36 -23.83
N ARG A 304 13.26 -17.40 -23.33
CA ARG A 304 12.69 -18.48 -24.14
C ARG A 304 11.17 -18.37 -24.16
N LEU A 305 10.59 -18.51 -25.36
CA LEU A 305 9.15 -18.61 -25.54
C LEU A 305 8.68 -20.00 -25.15
N LEU A 306 7.82 -20.09 -24.14
CA LEU A 306 7.10 -21.31 -23.79
C LEU A 306 5.64 -21.14 -24.22
N LYS A 307 5.16 -22.05 -25.06
CA LYS A 307 3.79 -21.99 -25.59
C LYS A 307 2.81 -22.71 -24.68
N ASN A 308 1.57 -22.25 -24.68
CA ASN A 308 0.44 -22.93 -24.02
C ASN A 308 0.74 -23.34 -22.56
N THR A 309 1.42 -22.47 -21.80
CA THR A 309 1.74 -22.72 -20.39
C THR A 309 0.50 -22.48 -19.54
N GLN A 310 0.19 -23.43 -18.65
CA GLN A 310 -0.92 -23.30 -17.72
C GLN A 310 -0.53 -22.41 -16.55
N LEU A 311 -1.35 -21.38 -16.29
CA LEU A 311 -1.13 -20.39 -15.25
C LEU A 311 -2.30 -20.37 -14.28
N ALA A 312 -2.02 -20.13 -13.00
CA ALA A 312 -3.00 -19.98 -11.92
C ALA A 312 -3.03 -18.55 -11.39
N LEU A 313 -4.23 -17.97 -11.26
CA LEU A 313 -4.42 -16.64 -10.72
C LEU A 313 -4.09 -16.62 -9.22
N LEU A 314 -3.14 -15.77 -8.82
CA LEU A 314 -2.79 -15.54 -7.41
C LEU A 314 -3.51 -14.33 -6.83
N GLY A 315 -3.70 -13.26 -7.60
CA GLY A 315 -4.24 -12.00 -7.11
C GLY A 315 -4.78 -11.12 -8.22
N MET A 316 -5.71 -10.23 -7.84
CA MET A 316 -6.35 -9.29 -8.72
C MET A 316 -6.58 -7.95 -8.02
N HIS A 317 -6.07 -6.88 -8.62
CA HIS A 317 -6.54 -5.53 -8.34
C HIS A 317 -7.67 -5.18 -9.29
N ILE A 318 -8.69 -4.53 -8.75
CA ILE A 318 -9.78 -3.91 -9.52
C ILE A 318 -9.85 -2.45 -9.08
N VAL A 319 -9.59 -1.54 -10.01
CA VAL A 319 -9.58 -0.10 -9.77
C VAL A 319 -10.68 0.51 -10.62
N ARG A 320 -11.62 1.21 -10.00
CA ARG A 320 -12.80 1.75 -10.68
C ARG A 320 -12.92 3.25 -10.48
N LYS A 321 -13.04 3.99 -11.58
CA LYS A 321 -13.41 5.41 -11.53
C LYS A 321 -14.93 5.54 -11.54
N THR A 322 -15.44 6.37 -10.65
CA THR A 322 -16.88 6.67 -10.55
C THR A 322 -17.11 8.18 -10.55
N PRO A 323 -18.34 8.67 -10.76
CA PRO A 323 -18.63 10.10 -10.71
C PRO A 323 -18.21 10.76 -9.40
N LYS A 324 -18.41 10.07 -8.27
CA LYS A 324 -18.04 10.60 -6.94
C LYS A 324 -16.61 10.33 -6.51
N HIS A 325 -15.89 9.41 -7.17
CA HIS A 325 -14.50 9.06 -6.85
C HIS A 325 -13.56 9.30 -8.03
N PRO A 326 -13.18 10.57 -8.29
CA PRO A 326 -12.25 10.92 -9.36
C PRO A 326 -10.81 10.40 -9.14
N GLU A 327 -10.44 10.09 -7.90
CA GLU A 327 -9.20 9.44 -7.47
C GLU A 327 -9.19 7.92 -7.66
N TRP A 328 -10.33 7.38 -8.10
CA TRP A 328 -10.63 5.96 -8.24
C TRP A 328 -10.75 5.22 -6.90
N ILE A 329 -11.60 4.18 -6.90
CA ILE A 329 -11.73 3.24 -5.78
C ILE A 329 -10.81 2.05 -6.07
N TRP A 330 -9.89 1.78 -5.15
CA TRP A 330 -8.85 0.76 -5.26
C TRP A 330 -9.25 -0.46 -4.46
N THR A 331 -9.25 -1.65 -5.08
CA THR A 331 -9.65 -2.88 -4.41
C THR A 331 -8.67 -4.00 -4.75
N SER A 332 -8.42 -4.88 -3.78
CA SER A 332 -7.45 -5.97 -3.93
C SER A 332 -8.03 -7.29 -3.45
N PHE A 333 -7.91 -8.31 -4.29
CA PHE A 333 -8.31 -9.69 -4.05
C PHE A 333 -7.11 -10.61 -4.22
N GLU A 334 -7.10 -11.72 -3.49
CA GLU A 334 -6.08 -12.75 -3.68
C GLU A 334 -6.54 -14.14 -3.27
N HIS A 335 -5.81 -15.13 -3.74
CA HIS A 335 -6.03 -16.52 -3.39
C HIS A 335 -5.70 -16.75 -1.90
N LYS A 336 -6.60 -17.43 -1.19
CA LYS A 336 -6.52 -17.62 0.27
C LYS A 336 -5.22 -18.27 0.72
N ASN A 337 -4.69 -19.22 -0.06
CA ASN A 337 -3.45 -19.93 0.24
C ASN A 337 -2.18 -19.26 -0.32
N ASN A 338 -2.18 -17.97 -0.64
CA ASN A 338 -0.95 -17.32 -1.10
C ASN A 338 0.15 -17.29 -0.03
N ALA A 339 -0.17 -16.79 1.15
CA ALA A 339 0.79 -16.57 2.22
C ALA A 339 0.08 -16.59 3.58
N PRO A 340 0.76 -16.88 4.70
CA PRO A 340 0.22 -16.67 6.05
C PRO A 340 0.29 -15.18 6.45
N ASP A 341 -0.34 -14.85 7.57
CA ASP A 341 -0.15 -13.56 8.24
C ASP A 341 1.17 -13.61 9.04
N CYS A 342 1.99 -12.55 8.98
CA CYS A 342 3.32 -12.57 9.59
C CYS A 342 3.29 -12.79 11.12
N ASP A 343 2.26 -12.27 11.80
CA ASP A 343 2.12 -12.38 13.26
C ASP A 343 1.50 -13.70 13.73
N ASN A 344 1.03 -14.54 12.80
CA ASN A 344 0.34 -15.80 13.11
C ASN A 344 0.73 -16.91 12.13
N ILE A 345 2.03 -17.05 11.91
CA ILE A 345 2.57 -18.16 11.12
C ILE A 345 2.45 -19.42 11.97
N LYS A 346 1.43 -20.24 11.68
CA LYS A 346 1.31 -21.57 12.26
C LYS A 346 2.40 -22.47 11.71
N THR A 347 3.19 -23.08 12.58
CA THR A 347 4.14 -24.14 12.25
C THR A 347 3.44 -25.50 12.35
N ASP A 348 2.30 -25.67 11.67
CA ASP A 348 1.54 -26.92 11.71
C ASP A 348 1.98 -27.93 10.64
N GLY A 349 2.87 -27.56 9.71
CA GLY A 349 3.40 -28.45 8.67
C GLY A 349 2.37 -28.92 7.62
N GLU A 350 1.08 -28.67 7.85
CA GLU A 350 -0.05 -29.03 7.01
C GLU A 350 -0.43 -27.91 6.02
N SER A 351 -0.05 -26.67 6.32
CA SER A 351 -0.41 -25.49 5.52
C SER A 351 0.46 -25.35 4.26
N ASN A 352 -0.02 -25.84 3.12
CA ASN A 352 0.60 -25.65 1.80
C ASN A 352 0.31 -24.25 1.23
N TRP A 353 1.21 -23.30 1.48
CA TRP A 353 1.14 -21.95 0.93
C TRP A 353 1.84 -21.84 -0.42
N ASN A 354 1.27 -21.06 -1.34
CA ASN A 354 1.81 -20.87 -2.69
C ASN A 354 3.13 -20.07 -2.69
N LEU A 355 3.29 -19.16 -1.74
CA LEU A 355 4.41 -18.21 -1.64
C LEU A 355 5.06 -18.19 -0.24
N TYR A 356 4.72 -19.14 0.64
CA TYR A 356 5.35 -19.32 1.95
C TYR A 356 5.73 -20.78 2.17
N ASN A 357 6.83 -21.05 2.87
CA ASN A 357 7.20 -22.42 3.22
C ASN A 357 7.97 -22.44 4.54
N SER A 358 7.38 -23.02 5.58
CA SER A 358 7.98 -23.07 6.92
C SER A 358 9.32 -23.81 6.99
N ASN A 359 9.65 -24.63 5.99
CA ASN A 359 10.90 -25.40 5.96
C ASN A 359 12.12 -24.56 5.55
N TYR A 360 11.94 -23.30 5.14
CA TYR A 360 13.03 -22.43 4.70
C TYR A 360 13.13 -21.16 5.55
N SER A 361 14.31 -20.87 6.10
CA SER A 361 14.59 -19.77 7.04
C SER A 361 14.93 -18.41 6.38
N GLN A 362 14.41 -18.14 5.19
CA GLN A 362 14.70 -16.88 4.49
C GLN A 362 13.91 -15.70 5.09
N PRO A 363 14.44 -14.46 5.03
CA PRO A 363 13.69 -13.28 5.46
C PRO A 363 12.39 -13.13 4.64
N THR A 364 11.29 -12.87 5.33
CA THR A 364 9.99 -12.67 4.69
C THR A 364 9.94 -11.33 3.96
N ASN A 365 9.28 -11.31 2.80
CA ASN A 365 9.06 -10.15 1.95
C ASN A 365 10.36 -9.45 1.51
N VAL A 366 11.43 -10.22 1.32
CA VAL A 366 12.73 -9.74 0.82
C VAL A 366 13.11 -10.54 -0.42
N HIS A 367 13.53 -9.84 -1.47
CA HIS A 367 14.03 -10.48 -2.68
C HIS A 367 15.46 -11.00 -2.43
N VAL A 368 15.69 -12.28 -2.69
CA VAL A 368 17.03 -12.87 -2.73
C VAL A 368 17.23 -13.47 -4.12
N THR A 369 18.27 -13.00 -4.82
CA THR A 369 18.58 -13.45 -6.18
C THR A 369 18.79 -14.96 -6.22
N GLY A 370 18.14 -15.63 -7.18
CA GLY A 370 18.25 -17.08 -7.37
C GLY A 370 17.56 -17.92 -6.28
N LYS A 371 16.68 -17.33 -5.45
CA LYS A 371 15.90 -18.07 -4.45
C LYS A 371 14.40 -17.80 -4.59
N PRO A 372 13.54 -18.75 -4.15
CA PRO A 372 12.12 -18.48 -3.89
C PRO A 372 11.96 -17.35 -2.87
N THR A 373 10.91 -16.55 -3.01
CA THR A 373 10.61 -15.48 -2.05
C THR A 373 9.71 -16.02 -0.94
N GLN A 374 10.09 -15.84 0.33
CA GLN A 374 9.17 -16.03 1.46
C GLN A 374 8.20 -14.87 1.55
N VAL A 375 6.90 -15.11 1.48
CA VAL A 375 5.87 -14.07 1.57
C VAL A 375 5.03 -14.27 2.83
N CYS A 376 4.78 -13.19 3.57
CA CYS A 376 3.75 -13.16 4.61
C CYS A 376 3.02 -11.82 4.56
N ARG A 377 1.77 -11.77 5.02
CA ARG A 377 0.99 -10.52 5.10
C ARG A 377 1.35 -9.76 6.36
N LYS A 378 1.96 -8.57 6.20
CA LYS A 378 2.31 -7.68 7.32
C LYS A 378 1.10 -6.95 7.87
N THR A 379 0.16 -6.59 7.00
CA THR A 379 -1.05 -5.83 7.36
C THR A 379 -2.29 -6.56 6.84
N PRO A 380 -2.71 -7.68 7.45
CA PRO A 380 -3.94 -8.37 7.07
C PRO A 380 -5.12 -7.41 7.04
N TYR A 381 -5.85 -7.42 5.93
CA TYR A 381 -6.96 -6.51 5.63
C TYR A 381 -6.61 -5.01 5.50
N GLY A 382 -5.33 -4.65 5.55
CA GLY A 382 -4.83 -3.29 5.40
C GLY A 382 -5.39 -2.29 6.40
N ALA A 383 -5.92 -2.72 7.54
CA ALA A 383 -6.51 -1.83 8.52
C ALA A 383 -5.42 -1.03 9.25
N GLY A 384 -5.45 0.30 9.15
CA GLY A 384 -4.59 1.18 9.95
C GLY A 384 -5.07 1.25 11.41
N PHE A 385 -4.16 1.04 12.36
CA PHE A 385 -4.46 0.95 13.81
C PHE A 385 -5.14 2.21 14.40
N LEU A 386 -4.94 3.39 13.79
CA LEU A 386 -5.40 4.68 14.31
C LEU A 386 -6.59 5.30 13.58
N ALA A 387 -7.07 4.71 12.48
CA ALA A 387 -8.30 5.20 11.88
C ALA A 387 -9.46 4.86 12.83
N LYS A 388 -10.36 5.81 13.09
CA LYS A 388 -11.63 5.62 13.83
C LYS A 388 -12.46 4.40 13.34
N ALA A 389 -12.07 3.83 12.21
CA ALA A 389 -12.63 2.73 11.42
C ALA A 389 -11.87 1.39 11.48
N GLY A 390 -10.67 1.29 12.07
CA GLY A 390 -9.77 0.14 11.86
C GLY A 390 -10.36 -1.22 12.27
N LEU A 391 -11.08 -1.28 13.40
CA LEU A 391 -11.74 -2.51 13.87
C LEU A 391 -12.98 -2.87 13.05
N SER A 392 -13.74 -1.88 12.54
CA SER A 392 -14.90 -2.13 11.69
C SER A 392 -14.47 -2.59 10.29
N VAL A 393 -13.40 -2.03 9.72
CA VAL A 393 -12.82 -2.48 8.43
C VAL A 393 -12.52 -3.98 8.46
N ILE A 394 -11.79 -4.47 9.48
CA ILE A 394 -11.46 -5.89 9.60
C ILE A 394 -12.72 -6.74 9.75
N SER A 395 -13.66 -6.35 10.62
CA SER A 395 -14.87 -7.14 10.85
C SER A 395 -15.76 -7.21 9.60
N ASP A 396 -15.91 -6.09 8.90
CA ASP A 396 -16.76 -5.97 7.72
C ASP A 396 -16.19 -6.81 6.57
N ILE A 397 -14.88 -6.70 6.30
CA ILE A 397 -14.22 -7.51 5.27
C ILE A 397 -14.32 -9.01 5.61
N LYS A 398 -14.09 -9.40 6.88
CA LYS A 398 -14.19 -10.81 7.29
C LYS A 398 -15.61 -11.36 7.13
N ALA A 399 -16.63 -10.62 7.59
CA ALA A 399 -18.01 -11.03 7.48
C ALA A 399 -18.43 -11.17 6.00
N LEU A 400 -18.08 -10.18 5.18
CA LEU A 400 -18.40 -10.17 3.76
C LEU A 400 -17.66 -11.28 2.99
N ASN A 401 -16.39 -11.52 3.31
CA ASN A 401 -15.63 -12.64 2.76
C ASN A 401 -16.25 -13.99 3.11
N ALA A 402 -16.68 -14.19 4.36
CA ALA A 402 -17.33 -15.42 4.79
C ALA A 402 -18.65 -15.65 4.03
N GLY A 403 -19.50 -14.63 3.92
CA GLY A 403 -20.75 -14.70 3.17
C GLY A 403 -20.53 -15.00 1.68
N MET A 404 -19.64 -14.26 1.01
CA MET A 404 -19.35 -14.50 -0.41
C MET A 404 -18.68 -15.85 -0.66
N THR A 405 -17.83 -16.32 0.26
CA THR A 405 -17.27 -17.68 0.20
C THR A 405 -18.38 -18.71 0.23
N GLY A 406 -19.36 -18.57 1.13
CA GLY A 406 -20.54 -19.45 1.19
C GLY A 406 -21.34 -19.47 -0.11
N VAL A 407 -21.59 -18.30 -0.70
CA VAL A 407 -22.29 -18.17 -2.00
C VAL A 407 -21.54 -18.93 -3.11
N TYR A 408 -20.21 -18.78 -3.20
CA TYR A 408 -19.42 -19.47 -4.22
C TYR A 408 -19.27 -20.97 -3.96
N GLN A 409 -19.16 -21.40 -2.69
CA GLN A 409 -19.13 -22.81 -2.32
C GLN A 409 -20.44 -23.52 -2.68
N ALA A 410 -21.59 -22.90 -2.43
CA ALA A 410 -22.90 -23.43 -2.81
C ALA A 410 -23.05 -23.65 -4.33
N LYS A 411 -22.23 -22.95 -5.13
CA LYS A 411 -22.17 -23.07 -6.59
C LYS A 411 -21.01 -23.93 -7.10
N ASN A 412 -20.25 -24.58 -6.20
CA ASN A 412 -19.02 -25.29 -6.53
C ASN A 412 -18.04 -24.46 -7.38
N SER A 413 -17.93 -23.17 -7.06
CA SER A 413 -17.16 -22.21 -7.84
C SER A 413 -15.76 -22.02 -7.28
N VAL A 414 -14.76 -21.98 -8.16
CA VAL A 414 -13.35 -21.74 -7.81
C VAL A 414 -13.11 -20.38 -7.14
N TRP A 415 -14.03 -19.44 -7.35
CA TRP A 415 -13.99 -18.11 -6.73
C TRP A 415 -14.12 -18.16 -5.20
N SER A 416 -14.58 -19.27 -4.63
CA SER A 416 -14.55 -19.54 -3.17
C SER A 416 -13.13 -19.66 -2.59
N ASN A 417 -12.10 -19.75 -3.44
CA ASN A 417 -10.69 -19.75 -3.03
C ASN A 417 -10.04 -18.36 -3.04
N TYR A 418 -10.80 -17.31 -3.38
CA TYR A 418 -10.32 -15.93 -3.41
C TYR A 418 -11.08 -15.08 -2.39
N PHE A 419 -10.40 -14.10 -1.79
CA PHE A 419 -10.99 -13.23 -0.78
C PHE A 419 -10.61 -11.77 -1.02
N LEU A 420 -11.45 -10.84 -0.54
CA LEU A 420 -11.14 -9.42 -0.50
C LEU A 420 -10.06 -9.18 0.55
N VAL A 421 -8.90 -8.70 0.13
CA VAL A 421 -7.89 -8.15 1.04
C VAL A 421 -8.41 -6.83 1.59
N GLY A 422 -8.91 -5.94 0.74
CA GLY A 422 -9.49 -4.69 1.19
C GLY A 422 -9.76 -3.70 0.07
N SER A 423 -10.28 -2.54 0.44
CA SER A 423 -10.50 -1.42 -0.48
C SER A 423 -10.05 -0.09 0.14
N ALA A 424 -9.58 0.81 -0.72
CA ALA A 424 -9.06 2.12 -0.37
C ALA A 424 -9.61 3.18 -1.32
N TRP A 425 -9.92 4.35 -0.76
CA TRP A 425 -10.40 5.54 -1.46
C TRP A 425 -9.97 6.78 -0.67
N THR A 426 -10.12 7.98 -1.23
CA THR A 426 -9.91 9.20 -0.44
C THR A 426 -11.22 9.69 0.13
N GLN A 427 -11.20 10.22 1.35
CA GLN A 427 -12.36 10.85 1.96
C GLN A 427 -12.24 12.38 1.95
N SER A 428 -13.36 13.04 1.71
CA SER A 428 -13.51 14.47 1.95
C SER A 428 -13.27 14.82 3.42
N ILE A 429 -12.60 15.95 3.69
CA ILE A 429 -12.44 16.49 5.06
C ILE A 429 -13.81 16.74 5.73
N ASN A 430 -14.87 16.90 4.93
CA ASN A 430 -16.24 16.92 5.43
C ASN A 430 -16.68 15.48 5.79
N PRO A 431 -16.89 15.16 7.09
CA PRO A 431 -17.23 13.81 7.53
C PRO A 431 -18.67 13.39 7.17
N PHE A 432 -19.43 14.23 6.48
CA PHE A 432 -20.75 13.94 5.92
C PHE A 432 -20.75 13.81 4.39
N SER A 433 -19.63 14.09 3.72
CA SER A 433 -19.45 13.85 2.29
C SER A 433 -18.65 12.57 2.07
N THR A 434 -19.14 11.73 1.16
CA THR A 434 -18.45 10.51 0.73
C THR A 434 -17.66 10.70 -0.55
N ASP A 435 -17.66 11.91 -1.09
CA ASP A 435 -17.00 12.17 -2.36
C ASP A 435 -15.48 12.10 -2.18
N GLY A 436 -14.86 11.46 -3.16
CA GLY A 436 -13.42 11.39 -3.28
C GLY A 436 -12.78 12.76 -3.55
N LYS A 437 -11.49 12.84 -3.27
CA LYS A 437 -10.67 14.05 -3.40
C LYS A 437 -9.39 13.75 -4.17
N VAL A 438 -9.16 14.53 -5.22
CA VAL A 438 -7.91 14.59 -5.96
C VAL A 438 -7.20 15.94 -5.69
N PRO A 439 -5.85 16.00 -5.67
CA PRO A 439 -4.95 14.85 -5.71
C PRO A 439 -5.03 14.01 -4.42
N PRO A 440 -4.82 12.68 -4.49
CA PRO A 440 -4.76 11.86 -3.29
C PRO A 440 -3.46 12.19 -2.55
N THR A 441 -3.61 12.76 -1.37
CA THR A 441 -2.50 13.08 -0.46
C THR A 441 -2.83 12.56 0.92
N TRP A 442 -1.83 12.45 1.79
CA TRP A 442 -2.02 12.06 3.18
C TRP A 442 -3.02 12.95 3.95
N LYS A 443 -3.26 14.19 3.47
CA LYS A 443 -4.24 15.12 4.06
C LYS A 443 -5.69 14.72 3.81
N ASN A 444 -5.94 13.94 2.76
CA ASN A 444 -7.25 13.37 2.49
C ASN A 444 -7.20 11.94 3.06
N GLU A 445 -7.95 11.68 4.13
CA GLU A 445 -7.91 10.39 4.80
C GLU A 445 -8.16 9.26 3.80
N ILE A 446 -7.35 8.21 3.86
CA ILE A 446 -7.54 7.00 3.05
C ILE A 446 -8.60 6.16 3.76
N GLY A 447 -9.83 6.18 3.25
CA GLY A 447 -10.92 5.39 3.81
C GLY A 447 -10.68 3.89 3.65
N GLY A 448 -11.20 3.10 4.59
CA GLY A 448 -11.10 1.63 4.56
C GLY A 448 -9.71 1.11 4.92
N SER A 449 -9.12 0.33 4.01
CA SER A 449 -7.85 -0.36 4.17
C SER A 449 -6.66 0.57 3.87
N SER A 450 -6.37 1.52 4.77
CA SER A 450 -5.30 2.52 4.59
C SER A 450 -3.87 1.96 4.44
N LEU A 451 -3.64 0.71 4.83
CA LEU A 451 -2.38 -0.03 4.67
C LEU A 451 -2.56 -1.22 3.70
N LEU A 452 -3.48 -1.12 2.74
CA LEU A 452 -3.76 -2.17 1.76
C LEU A 452 -2.50 -2.58 0.99
N SER A 453 -2.21 -3.88 0.99
CA SER A 453 -1.14 -4.48 0.22
C SER A 453 -1.48 -5.93 -0.14
N ASN A 454 -1.31 -6.30 -1.40
CA ASN A 454 -1.49 -7.67 -1.87
C ASN A 454 -0.21 -8.49 -1.66
N SER A 455 -0.36 -9.76 -1.25
CA SER A 455 0.76 -10.68 -1.04
C SER A 455 1.60 -10.90 -2.29
N SER A 456 1.00 -10.80 -3.49
CA SER A 456 1.65 -11.07 -4.77
C SER A 456 2.01 -9.84 -5.60
N MET A 457 1.44 -8.66 -5.31
CA MET A 457 1.68 -7.42 -6.08
C MET A 457 2.41 -6.33 -5.28
N GLU A 458 2.27 -6.31 -3.96
CA GLU A 458 2.96 -5.35 -3.07
C GLU A 458 3.91 -6.07 -2.12
N THR A 459 4.36 -7.29 -2.46
CA THR A 459 5.21 -8.15 -1.62
C THR A 459 6.35 -7.37 -0.95
N TYR A 460 7.11 -6.60 -1.73
CA TYR A 460 8.31 -5.90 -1.25
C TYR A 460 8.04 -4.50 -0.69
N VAL A 461 6.79 -4.04 -0.74
CA VAL A 461 6.37 -2.69 -0.32
C VAL A 461 5.19 -2.71 0.65
N GLN A 462 4.93 -3.85 1.32
CA GLN A 462 3.95 -3.94 2.39
C GLN A 462 4.36 -2.98 3.51
N ASN A 463 3.62 -1.87 3.66
CA ASN A 463 3.97 -0.74 4.52
C ASN A 463 4.02 -1.17 6.00
N PRO A 464 5.22 -1.41 6.56
CA PRO A 464 5.33 -2.01 7.87
C PRO A 464 5.27 -0.96 8.98
N LYS A 465 4.94 0.31 8.69
CA LYS A 465 4.92 1.39 9.70
C LYS A 465 3.74 1.21 10.65
N TRP A 466 3.87 0.21 11.50
CA TRP A 466 2.99 -0.17 12.59
C TRP A 466 2.89 0.91 13.69
N PHE A 467 3.70 1.98 13.65
CA PHE A 467 3.93 2.89 14.79
C PHE A 467 4.07 4.39 14.49
N ASP A 468 3.56 4.90 13.37
CA ASP A 468 3.39 6.36 13.29
C ASP A 468 2.17 6.73 14.18
N ILE A 469 2.42 6.88 15.48
CA ILE A 469 1.53 7.49 16.50
C ILE A 469 1.18 8.94 16.11
N GLU A 470 1.95 9.51 15.19
CA GLU A 470 1.72 10.83 14.60
C GLU A 470 0.96 10.68 13.28
N HIS A 471 0.07 11.64 13.01
CA HIS A 471 -0.59 11.76 11.72
C HIS A 471 0.44 11.57 10.60
N PRO A 472 0.26 10.62 9.67
CA PRO A 472 1.18 10.45 8.56
C PRO A 472 1.47 11.79 7.90
N THR A 473 2.73 12.22 7.87
CA THR A 473 3.17 13.31 6.97
C THR A 473 3.49 12.77 5.57
N THR A 474 3.25 11.48 5.32
CA THR A 474 3.58 10.77 4.08
C THR A 474 2.39 9.95 3.59
N ASN A 475 2.21 9.88 2.26
CA ASN A 475 1.22 9.02 1.62
C ASN A 475 1.44 7.53 1.96
N ARG A 476 0.37 6.73 1.98
CA ARG A 476 0.39 5.29 2.37
C ARG A 476 -0.51 4.46 1.46
N GLY A 477 -0.41 3.13 1.55
CA GLY A 477 -1.21 2.18 0.77
C GLY A 477 -1.07 2.42 -0.73
N CYS A 478 -2.16 2.25 -1.49
CA CYS A 478 -2.18 2.48 -2.94
C CYS A 478 -1.68 3.89 -3.30
N PHE A 479 -2.15 4.92 -2.58
CA PHE A 479 -1.79 6.32 -2.86
C PHE A 479 -0.36 6.70 -2.45
N GLY A 480 0.40 5.78 -1.84
CA GLY A 480 1.84 5.90 -1.72
C GLY A 480 2.55 5.94 -3.09
N CYS A 481 2.05 5.16 -4.06
CA CYS A 481 2.57 5.08 -5.42
C CYS A 481 1.62 5.67 -6.49
N HIS A 482 0.32 5.71 -6.20
CA HIS A 482 -0.72 6.25 -7.08
C HIS A 482 -1.05 7.68 -6.65
N ASN A 483 -0.15 8.61 -6.94
CA ASN A 483 -0.32 10.04 -6.67
C ASN A 483 0.33 10.87 -7.78
N TYR A 484 0.09 12.18 -7.76
CA TYR A 484 0.67 13.10 -8.73
C TYR A 484 0.81 14.49 -8.12
N ASN A 485 1.72 15.29 -8.69
CA ASN A 485 1.81 16.71 -8.39
C ASN A 485 0.92 17.48 -9.38
N PRO A 486 -0.19 18.10 -8.93
CA PRO A 486 -1.14 18.80 -9.82
C PRO A 486 -0.55 20.04 -10.51
N ASP A 487 0.59 20.55 -10.05
CA ASP A 487 1.28 21.66 -10.71
C ASP A 487 2.04 21.20 -11.97
N LYS A 488 2.42 19.92 -12.01
CA LYS A 488 3.28 19.36 -13.07
C LYS A 488 2.61 18.28 -13.91
N LYS A 489 1.57 17.63 -13.38
CA LYS A 489 0.97 16.42 -13.94
C LYS A 489 -0.54 16.41 -13.77
N ASN A 490 -1.24 15.73 -14.66
CA ASN A 490 -2.66 15.45 -14.58
C ASN A 490 -2.96 14.20 -13.71
N ALA A 491 -4.20 14.06 -13.26
CA ALA A 491 -4.73 12.88 -12.57
C ALA A 491 -4.61 11.57 -13.38
N LEU A 492 -4.32 11.61 -14.68
CA LEU A 492 -3.95 10.43 -15.48
C LEU A 492 -2.88 9.57 -14.83
N HIS A 493 -1.89 10.21 -14.19
CA HIS A 493 -0.76 9.53 -13.55
C HIS A 493 -1.14 8.76 -12.27
N LEU A 494 -2.41 8.78 -11.86
CA LEU A 494 -2.93 7.80 -10.91
C LEU A 494 -2.87 6.38 -11.48
N SER A 495 -2.97 6.19 -12.80
CA SER A 495 -2.74 4.89 -13.43
C SER A 495 -1.29 4.77 -13.90
N HIS A 496 -0.62 3.65 -13.56
CA HIS A 496 0.72 3.36 -14.07
C HIS A 496 0.70 2.86 -15.53
N MET A 497 -0.46 2.68 -16.15
CA MET A 497 -0.53 2.28 -17.56
C MET A 497 0.18 3.28 -18.47
N PHE A 498 0.05 4.57 -18.20
CA PHE A 498 0.62 5.63 -19.01
C PHE A 498 2.16 5.68 -18.99
N ASN A 499 2.80 4.99 -18.04
CA ASN A 499 4.25 4.81 -18.05
C ASN A 499 4.74 3.97 -19.25
N ALA A 500 3.83 3.28 -19.96
CA ALA A 500 4.13 2.53 -21.17
C ALA A 500 4.03 3.38 -22.46
N ALA A 501 3.58 4.63 -22.38
CA ALA A 501 3.53 5.51 -23.54
C ALA A 501 4.94 5.81 -24.08
N LYS A 502 5.04 5.93 -25.40
CA LYS A 502 6.29 6.27 -26.10
C LYS A 502 6.05 7.46 -27.01
N ASP A 503 7.13 8.12 -27.42
CA ASP A 503 7.05 9.17 -28.41
C ASP A 503 6.79 8.57 -29.79
N TYR A 504 5.62 8.88 -30.37
CA TYR A 504 5.24 8.52 -31.73
C TYR A 504 5.06 9.77 -32.62
N GLY A 505 5.68 10.89 -32.25
CA GLY A 505 5.57 12.17 -32.92
C GLY A 505 4.46 13.07 -32.36
N PRO A 506 4.14 14.19 -33.02
CA PRO A 506 3.19 15.17 -32.53
C PRO A 506 1.78 14.60 -32.40
N CYS A 507 1.01 15.11 -31.43
CA CYS A 507 -0.36 14.67 -31.23
C CYS A 507 -1.23 15.03 -32.46
N LYS A 508 -1.83 14.02 -33.11
CA LYS A 508 -2.63 14.25 -34.31
C LYS A 508 -3.95 14.90 -33.89
N LYS A 509 -4.25 16.08 -34.42
CA LYS A 509 -5.57 16.70 -34.21
C LYS A 509 -6.60 15.94 -35.05
N ASN A 510 -7.74 15.56 -34.48
CA ASN A 510 -8.83 15.01 -35.28
C ASN A 510 -9.35 16.05 -36.28
N ASN A 511 -9.80 15.60 -37.45
CA ASN A 511 -10.26 16.39 -38.60
C ASN A 511 -11.44 17.36 -38.31
N SER A 512 -11.97 17.41 -37.09
CA SER A 512 -13.09 18.27 -36.73
C SER A 512 -12.69 19.67 -36.24
N GLY A 513 -11.41 19.97 -36.00
CA GLY A 513 -10.96 21.32 -35.58
C GLY A 513 -11.56 21.87 -34.28
N ASN A 514 -12.46 21.12 -33.64
CA ASN A 514 -13.17 21.50 -32.43
C ASN A 514 -12.54 20.82 -31.22
N LEU A 515 -12.37 21.62 -30.16
CA LEU A 515 -12.03 21.17 -28.81
C LEU A 515 -12.84 19.92 -28.48
N TRP A 516 -12.12 18.86 -28.20
CA TRP A 516 -12.59 17.53 -27.85
C TRP A 516 -13.73 17.62 -26.84
N LEU A 517 -14.85 17.00 -27.21
CA LEU A 517 -16.11 16.90 -26.48
C LEU A 517 -15.91 17.04 -24.96
N GLU A 518 -16.37 18.16 -24.40
CA GLU A 518 -16.63 18.24 -22.96
C GLU A 518 -17.56 17.09 -22.60
N SER A 519 -17.06 16.17 -21.78
CA SER A 519 -17.85 15.07 -21.24
C SER A 519 -18.88 15.67 -20.28
N ASN A 520 -20.13 15.78 -20.73
CA ASN A 520 -21.29 15.91 -19.87
C ASN A 520 -21.49 14.64 -19.02
#